data_AF-A0A537FP30-F1
#
_entry.id   AF-A0A537FP30-F1
#
_cell.length_a   1.000
_cell.length_b   1.000
_cell.length_c   1.000
_cell.angle_alpha   90.00
_cell.angle_beta   90.00
_cell.angle_gamma   90.00
#
_symmetry.space_group_name_H-M   'P 1'
#
loop_
_entity.id
_entity.type
_entity.pdbx_description
1 polymer ?
#
loop_
_entity_poly.entity_id
_entity_poly.type
_entity_poly.pdbx_seq_one_letter_code
_entity_poly.pdbx_strand_id
1 'polypeptide(L)' 'MGHRVAVDVGGTFTDLCALNEKTGELVFVKDSTTPANFAHGVVQVIRKSGLKKEDFTSFLGNGSTIVIN' A
#
# COMPACT_ATOMS: atom_id res chain seq x y z
N MET A 1 -5.49 16.99 6.99
CA MET A 1 -6.33 15.78 6.81
C MET A 1 -5.80 15.08 5.59
N GLY A 2 -5.33 13.84 5.74
CA GLY A 2 -4.72 13.06 4.67
C GLY A 2 -5.46 11.75 4.42
N HIS A 3 -4.81 10.87 3.70
CA HIS A 3 -5.22 9.52 3.38
C HIS A 3 -4.87 8.54 4.50
N ARG A 4 -5.82 7.67 4.82
CA ARG A 4 -5.56 6.41 5.52
C ARG A 4 -5.08 5.40 4.51
N VAL A 5 -3.88 4.85 4.71
CA VAL A 5 -3.29 3.92 3.73
C VAL A 5 -3.04 2.57 4.38
N ALA A 6 -3.42 1.50 3.66
CA ALA A 6 -3.15 0.12 3.99
C ALA A 6 -2.39 -0.54 2.85
N VAL A 7 -1.45 -1.43 3.18
CA VAL A 7 -0.70 -2.21 2.19
C VAL A 7 -0.76 -3.69 2.58
N ASP A 8 -1.06 -4.54 1.62
CA ASP A 8 -1.06 -6.01 1.77
C ASP A 8 0.02 -6.60 0.86
N VAL A 9 0.96 -7.34 1.45
CA VAL A 9 2.05 -7.99 0.73
C VAL A 9 1.76 -9.48 0.63
N GLY A 10 1.29 -9.91 -0.54
CA GLY A 10 1.11 -11.31 -0.89
C GLY A 10 2.32 -11.94 -1.57
N GLY A 11 2.23 -13.23 -1.91
CA GLY A 11 3.30 -13.94 -2.64
C GLY A 11 3.49 -13.47 -4.08
N THR A 12 2.40 -13.13 -4.77
CA THR A 12 2.41 -12.70 -6.19
C THR A 12 2.30 -11.20 -6.33
N PHE A 13 1.42 -10.58 -5.55
CA PHE A 13 1.09 -9.16 -5.66
C PHE A 13 1.21 -8.46 -4.32
N THR A 14 1.61 -7.19 -4.39
CA THR A 14 1.50 -6.21 -3.32
C THR A 14 0.38 -5.25 -3.68
N ASP A 15 -0.53 -5.03 -2.76
CA ASP A 15 -1.73 -4.23 -2.94
C ASP A 15 -1.70 -3.03 -1.98
N LEU A 16 -2.10 -1.86 -2.47
CA LEU A 16 -2.28 -0.64 -1.69
C LEU A 16 -3.71 -0.13 -1.84
N CYS A 17 -4.31 0.21 -0.71
CA CYS A 17 -5.59 0.91 -0.62
C CYS A 17 -5.42 2.18 0.19
N ALA A 18 -5.90 3.31 -0.33
CA ALA A 18 -5.88 4.58 0.37
C ALA A 18 -7.25 5.24 0.36
N LEU A 19 -7.72 5.68 1.53
CA LEU A 19 -8.96 6.41 1.72
C LEU A 19 -8.66 7.87 2.05
N ASN A 20 -9.11 8.79 1.22
CA ASN A 20 -9.12 10.22 1.53
C ASN A 20 -10.20 10.52 2.58
N GLU A 21 -9.79 10.84 3.81
CA GLU A 21 -10.75 11.04 4.92
C GLU A 21 -11.63 12.29 4.74
N LYS A 22 -11.28 13.21 3.83
CA LYS A 22 -12.04 14.43 3.57
C LYS A 22 -13.09 14.25 2.48
N THR A 23 -12.72 13.58 1.39
CA THR A 23 -13.59 13.43 0.20
C THR A 23 -14.29 12.09 0.14
N GLY A 24 -13.80 11.09 0.87
CA GLY A 24 -14.23 9.69 0.74
C GLY A 24 -13.67 8.97 -0.48
N GLU A 25 -12.78 9.61 -1.24
CA GLU A 25 -12.15 9.01 -2.42
C GLU A 25 -11.26 7.83 -2.04
N LEU A 26 -11.31 6.76 -2.85
CA LEU A 26 -10.48 5.58 -2.70
C LEU A 26 -9.49 5.48 -3.85
N VAL A 27 -8.22 5.24 -3.51
CA VAL A 27 -7.15 4.94 -4.45
C VAL A 27 -6.71 3.49 -4.24
N PHE A 28 -6.66 2.73 -5.32
CA PHE A 28 -6.21 1.35 -5.33
C PHE A 28 -5.04 1.17 -6.27
N VAL A 29 -4.00 0.47 -5.81
CA VAL A 29 -2.84 0.14 -6.61
C VAL A 29 -2.46 -1.31 -6.37
N LYS A 30 -2.12 -2.01 -7.44
CA LYS A 30 -1.57 -3.35 -7.42
C LYS A 30 -0.24 -3.36 -8.16
N ASP A 31 0.75 -4.06 -7.62
CA ASP A 31 1.99 -4.34 -8.30
C ASP A 31 2.51 -5.75 -8.00
N SER A 32 3.44 -6.24 -8.79
CA SER A 32 4.13 -7.50 -8.50
C SER A 32 4.89 -7.42 -7.18
N THR A 33 4.74 -8.44 -6.35
CA THR A 33 5.57 -8.61 -5.17
C THR A 33 7.03 -8.79 -5.60
N THR A 34 7.94 -8.33 -4.74
CA THR A 34 9.38 -8.49 -4.91
C THR A 34 9.91 -9.41 -3.80
N PRO A 35 9.90 -10.75 -3.96
CA PRO A 35 10.22 -11.68 -2.87
C PRO A 35 11.64 -11.55 -2.34
N ALA A 36 12.59 -11.10 -3.17
CA ALA A 36 13.95 -10.81 -2.75
C ALA A 36 14.03 -9.61 -1.78
N ASN A 37 13.05 -8.70 -1.83
CA ASN A 37 12.95 -7.55 -0.91
C ASN A 37 11.52 -6.97 -0.91
N PHE A 38 10.67 -7.45 -0.01
CA PHE A 38 9.26 -7.02 0.07
C PHE A 38 9.07 -5.52 0.26
N ALA A 39 10.00 -4.83 0.94
CA ALA A 39 9.93 -3.38 1.11
C ALA A 39 9.98 -2.65 -0.23
N HIS A 40 10.67 -3.21 -1.24
CA HIS A 40 10.68 -2.62 -2.58
C HIS A 40 9.30 -2.68 -3.23
N GLY A 41 8.56 -3.77 -3.06
CA GLY A 41 7.18 -3.91 -3.55
C GLY A 41 6.25 -2.87 -2.93
N VAL A 42 6.37 -2.67 -1.61
CA VAL A 42 5.63 -1.61 -0.88
C VAL A 42 5.96 -0.22 -1.42
N VAL A 43 7.24 0.09 -1.64
CA VAL A 43 7.66 1.38 -2.20
C VAL A 43 7.10 1.58 -3.62
N GLN A 44 7.02 0.53 -4.44
CA GLN A 44 6.49 0.64 -5.79
C GLN A 44 4.99 0.93 -5.81
N VAL A 45 4.19 0.26 -4.97
CA VAL A 45 2.75 0.56 -4.90
C VAL A 45 2.48 1.97 -4.35
N ILE A 46 3.31 2.45 -3.40
CA ILE A 46 3.25 3.84 -2.93
C ILE A 46 3.60 4.81 -4.05
N ARG A 47 4.65 4.55 -4.83
CA ARG A 47 5.03 5.41 -5.95
C ARG A 47 3.96 5.46 -7.04
N LYS A 48 3.35 4.31 -7.34
CA LYS A 48 2.29 4.19 -8.36
C LYS A 48 0.96 4.80 -7.91
N SER A 49 0.71 4.98 -6.61
CA SER A 49 -0.51 5.61 -6.12
C SER A 49 -0.53 7.13 -6.33
N GLY A 50 0.62 7.74 -6.60
CA GLY A 50 0.75 9.19 -6.75
C GLY A 50 0.60 9.97 -5.44
N LEU A 51 0.42 9.28 -4.31
CA LEU A 51 0.31 9.90 -2.99
C LEU A 51 1.68 10.39 -2.52
N LYS A 52 1.73 11.61 -1.97
CA LYS A 52 2.94 12.18 -1.38
C LYS A 52 3.02 11.82 0.09
N LYS A 53 4.21 11.87 0.68
CA LYS A 53 4.41 11.56 2.11
C LYS A 53 3.53 12.43 3.03
N GLU A 54 3.31 13.68 2.65
CA GLU A 54 2.44 14.61 3.37
C GLU A 54 0.96 14.19 3.38
N ASP A 55 0.57 13.33 2.43
CA ASP A 55 -0.79 12.82 2.33
C ASP A 55 -1.07 11.66 3.28
N PHE A 56 -0.08 11.09 3.99
CA PHE A 56 -0.31 9.92 4.86
C PHE A 56 -0.69 10.36 6.29
N THR A 57 -1.94 10.17 6.69
CA THR A 57 -2.38 10.45 8.08
C THR A 57 -2.07 9.30 9.03
N SER A 58 -2.16 8.06 8.53
CA SER A 58 -1.93 6.84 9.32
C SER A 58 -1.66 5.66 8.40
N PHE A 59 -0.71 4.79 8.79
CA PHE A 59 -0.41 3.53 8.12
C PHE A 59 -1.08 2.38 8.88
N LEU A 60 -2.09 1.75 8.26
CA LEU A 60 -3.04 0.88 8.95
C LEU A 60 -2.71 -0.62 8.94
N GLY A 61 -1.54 -1.01 8.43
CA GLY A 61 -1.05 -2.37 8.62
C GLY A 61 -0.28 -2.88 7.41
N ASN A 62 0.71 -3.73 7.71
CA ASN A 62 1.32 -4.64 6.78
C ASN A 62 0.59 -5.97 6.94
N GLY A 63 -0.50 -6.17 6.18
CA GLY A 63 -1.07 -7.51 6.01
C GLY A 63 -0.06 -8.31 5.20
N SER A 64 0.26 -9.54 5.62
CA SER A 64 1.14 -10.37 4.81
C SER A 64 0.73 -11.83 4.89
N THR A 65 0.59 -12.44 3.72
CA THR A 65 0.37 -13.89 3.57
C THR A 65 1.69 -14.65 3.39
N ILE A 66 2.84 -13.97 3.47
CA ILE A 66 4.17 -14.60 3.32
C ILE A 66 4.36 -15.73 4.35
N VAL A 67 3.81 -15.61 5.55
CA VAL A 67 3.99 -16.60 6.63
C VAL A 67 3.25 -17.93 6.39
N ILE A 68 2.28 -17.97 5.47
CA ILE A 68 1.46 -19.17 5.16
C ILE A 68 1.62 -19.67 3.71
N ASN A 69 2.59 -19.14 2.96
CA ASN A 69 2.96 -19.63 1.63
C ASN A 69 4.09 -20.65 1.68
#